data_AF-A0A537IB15-F1
#
_entry.id   AF-A0A537IB15-F1
#
_cell.length_a   1.000
_cell.length_b   1.000
_cell.length_c   1.000
_cell.angle_alpha   90.00
_cell.angle_beta   90.00
_cell.angle_gamma   90.00
#
_symmetry.space_group_name_H-M   'P 1'
#
loop_
_entity.id
_entity.type
_entity.pdbx_description
1 polymer ?
#
loop_
_entity_poly.entity_id
_entity_poly.type
_entity_poly.pdbx_seq_one_letter_code
_entity_poly.pdbx_strand_id
1 'polypeptide(L)'
;MKKFTRAFRLPRMPTLLLLVLLSAGCQTLFAQSKYVKKYRPLADSLSQVYGVPTSIILGVAILESGSGTSRNCKLLHNHFGMVGKNNLLKTQHIKTRYKQYPDSLASYVDFCRLMTKKKFYKHLKDNKDYTLWVEAISASGYSEIPVYWSEKVLETIRKNKLAVPRKMDAKALSSNGPRVY
;
A
#
# COMPACT_ATOMS: atom_id res chain seq x y z
N MET A 1 32.03 48.11 -21.52
CA MET A 1 31.26 46.84 -21.42
C MET A 1 31.59 46.16 -20.09
N LYS A 2 30.68 46.14 -19.10
CA LYS A 2 30.85 45.41 -17.83
C LYS A 2 29.76 44.34 -17.75
N LYS A 3 30.15 43.06 -17.80
CA LYS A 3 29.24 41.91 -17.66
C LYS A 3 28.89 41.76 -16.18
N PHE A 4 27.62 41.92 -15.83
CA PHE A 4 27.10 41.68 -14.48
C PHE A 4 26.65 40.22 -14.39
N THR A 5 27.47 39.35 -13.82
CA THR A 5 27.07 37.99 -13.45
C THR A 5 26.26 38.07 -12.15
N ARG A 6 24.94 37.96 -12.25
CA ARG A 6 24.06 37.87 -11.08
C ARG A 6 24.19 36.46 -10.49
N ALA A 7 24.86 36.34 -9.34
CA ALA A 7 24.90 35.10 -8.58
C ALA A 7 23.48 34.72 -8.12
N PHE A 8 23.03 33.53 -8.49
CA PHE A 8 21.75 32.96 -8.07
C PHE A 8 21.85 32.60 -6.58
N ARG A 9 21.25 33.43 -5.70
CA ARG A 9 21.14 33.13 -4.27
C ARG A 9 19.97 32.18 -4.06
N LEU A 10 20.23 30.96 -3.59
CA LEU A 10 19.15 30.07 -3.12
C LEU A 10 18.39 30.76 -1.96
N PRO A 11 17.04 30.70 -1.95
CA PRO A 11 16.27 31.25 -0.84
C PRO A 11 16.60 30.47 0.44
N ARG A 12 16.89 31.19 1.52
CA ARG A 12 17.05 30.59 2.86
C ARG A 12 15.68 30.07 3.32
N MET A 13 15.42 28.79 3.09
CA MET A 13 14.25 28.12 3.69
C MET A 13 14.42 28.18 5.22
N PRO A 14 13.42 28.69 5.96
CA PRO A 14 13.52 28.74 7.42
C PRO A 14 13.63 27.32 7.96
N THR A 15 14.63 27.05 8.79
CA THR A 15 15.00 25.74 9.32
C THR A 15 13.82 25.00 9.97
N LEU A 16 12.86 25.75 10.52
CA LEU A 16 11.59 25.24 11.04
C LEU A 16 10.71 24.56 9.98
N LEU A 17 10.63 25.10 8.76
CA LEU A 17 9.84 24.51 7.67
C LEU A 17 10.41 23.16 7.23
N LEU A 18 11.75 23.04 7.23
CA LEU A 18 12.44 21.78 6.92
C LEU A 18 12.20 20.72 8.01
N LEU A 19 12.22 21.11 9.30
CA LEU A 19 11.92 20.21 10.43
C LEU A 19 10.48 19.70 10.43
N VAL A 20 9.51 20.55 10.09
CA VAL A 20 8.09 20.17 9.96
C VAL A 20 7.88 19.17 8.82
N LEU A 21 8.50 19.37 7.66
CA LEU A 21 8.40 18.42 6.54
C LEU A 21 9.07 17.06 6.84
N LEU A 22 10.22 17.08 7.54
CA LEU A 22 10.93 15.85 7.90
C LEU A 22 10.14 15.00 8.92
N SER A 23 9.51 15.64 9.89
CA SER A 23 8.68 14.97 10.90
C SER A 23 7.40 14.36 10.30
N ALA A 24 6.74 15.01 9.33
CA ALA A 24 5.58 14.45 8.63
C ALA A 24 5.93 13.16 7.86
N GLY A 25 7.09 13.14 7.19
CA GLY A 25 7.59 11.93 6.52
C GLY A 25 7.80 10.77 7.48
N CYS A 26 8.43 11.02 8.63
CA CYS A 26 8.68 10.01 9.66
C CYS A 26 7.38 9.41 10.24
N GLN A 27 6.38 10.25 10.50
CA GLN A 27 5.08 9.79 11.02
C GLN A 27 4.38 8.82 10.06
N THR A 28 4.42 9.08 8.74
CA THR A 28 3.80 8.19 7.75
C THR A 28 4.49 6.83 7.66
N LEU A 29 5.83 6.78 7.72
CA LEU A 29 6.59 5.53 7.73
C LEU A 29 6.31 4.71 8.99
N PHE A 30 6.23 5.37 10.15
CA PHE A 30 5.88 4.70 11.40
C PHE A 30 4.46 4.12 11.37
N ALA A 31 3.49 4.88 10.84
CA ALA A 31 2.11 4.41 10.69
C ALA A 31 2.02 3.20 9.75
N GLN A 32 2.72 3.24 8.61
CA GLN A 32 2.77 2.11 7.66
C GLN A 32 3.42 0.87 8.28
N SER A 33 4.56 1.02 8.96
CA SER A 33 5.25 -0.09 9.64
C SER A 33 4.35 -0.74 10.71
N LYS A 34 3.69 0.06 11.55
CA LYS A 34 2.74 -0.43 12.55
C LYS A 34 1.57 -1.16 11.89
N TYR A 35 1.05 -0.62 10.80
CA TYR A 35 -0.05 -1.23 10.05
C TYR A 35 0.36 -2.58 9.44
N VAL A 36 1.53 -2.65 8.80
CA VAL A 36 2.11 -3.89 8.25
C VAL A 36 2.24 -4.92 9.35
N LYS A 37 2.87 -4.58 10.48
CA LYS A 37 3.05 -5.51 11.61
C LYS A 37 1.71 -6.07 12.11
N LYS A 38 0.67 -5.22 12.16
CA LYS A 38 -0.67 -5.62 12.62
C LYS A 38 -1.37 -6.58 11.65
N TYR A 39 -1.35 -6.28 10.35
CA TYR A 39 -2.17 -7.02 9.37
C TYR A 39 -1.41 -8.08 8.58
N ARG A 40 -0.08 -8.17 8.71
CA ARG A 40 0.74 -9.17 8.02
C ARG A 40 0.31 -10.60 8.28
N PRO A 41 0.08 -11.05 9.54
CA PRO A 41 -0.37 -12.43 9.79
C PRO A 41 -1.70 -12.76 9.09
N LEU A 42 -2.63 -11.80 9.10
CA LEU A 42 -3.91 -11.94 8.40
C LEU A 42 -3.71 -12.02 6.88
N ALA A 43 -2.92 -11.12 6.31
CA ALA A 43 -2.65 -11.09 4.88
C ALA A 43 -1.92 -12.36 4.41
N ASP A 44 -1.00 -12.90 5.21
CA ASP A 44 -0.31 -14.16 4.92
C ASP A 44 -1.29 -15.35 4.95
N SER A 45 -2.18 -15.42 5.94
CA SER A 45 -3.21 -16.46 6.02
C SER A 45 -4.16 -16.40 4.81
N LEU A 46 -4.64 -15.21 4.45
CA LEU A 46 -5.51 -15.05 3.28
C LEU A 46 -4.78 -15.31 1.97
N SER A 47 -3.48 -14.97 1.89
CA SER A 47 -2.62 -15.30 0.75
C SER A 47 -2.52 -16.80 0.53
N GLN A 48 -2.44 -17.60 1.60
CA GLN A 48 -2.46 -19.06 1.50
C GLN A 48 -3.83 -19.60 1.05
N VAL A 49 -4.93 -19.02 1.54
CA VAL A 49 -6.29 -19.47 1.20
C VAL A 49 -6.68 -19.10 -0.23
N TYR A 50 -6.39 -17.86 -0.64
CA TYR A 50 -6.87 -17.27 -1.90
C TYR A 50 -5.79 -17.19 -2.99
N GLY A 51 -4.53 -17.52 -2.71
CA GLY A 51 -3.44 -17.44 -3.68
C GLY A 51 -3.11 -16.02 -4.16
N VAL A 52 -3.67 -14.97 -3.53
CA VAL A 52 -3.34 -13.56 -3.79
C VAL A 52 -2.08 -13.21 -2.98
N PRO A 53 -1.01 -12.67 -3.57
CA PRO A 53 0.21 -12.37 -2.81
C PRO A 53 -0.03 -11.44 -1.62
N THR A 54 0.61 -11.73 -0.49
CA THR A 54 0.58 -10.87 0.70
C THR A 54 0.96 -9.42 0.37
N SER A 55 1.94 -9.23 -0.52
CA SER A 55 2.36 -7.90 -0.97
C SER A 55 1.23 -7.13 -1.65
N ILE A 56 0.38 -7.79 -2.42
CA ILE A 56 -0.81 -7.19 -3.05
C ILE A 56 -1.85 -6.83 -1.99
N ILE A 57 -2.19 -7.78 -1.11
CA ILE A 57 -3.19 -7.56 -0.06
C ILE A 57 -2.78 -6.36 0.80
N LEU A 58 -1.55 -6.32 1.31
CA LEU A 58 -1.07 -5.23 2.15
C LEU A 58 -0.82 -3.94 1.37
N GLY A 59 -0.26 -4.02 0.16
CA GLY A 59 0.04 -2.84 -0.65
C GLY A 59 -1.22 -2.05 -0.98
N VAL A 60 -2.27 -2.73 -1.43
CA VAL A 60 -3.57 -2.11 -1.69
C VAL A 60 -4.20 -1.62 -0.38
N ALA A 61 -4.22 -2.45 0.68
CA ALA A 61 -4.83 -2.06 1.94
C ALA A 61 -4.17 -0.81 2.57
N ILE A 62 -2.85 -0.68 2.49
CA ILE A 62 -2.12 0.50 2.99
C ILE A 62 -2.53 1.75 2.21
N LEU A 63 -2.54 1.66 0.87
CA LEU A 63 -2.87 2.77 -0.01
C LEU A 63 -4.31 3.25 0.23
N GLU A 64 -5.28 2.33 0.14
CA GLU A 64 -6.72 2.65 0.20
C GLU A 64 -7.18 3.09 1.60
N SER A 65 -6.56 2.54 2.65
CA SER A 65 -6.92 2.88 4.03
C SER A 65 -6.11 4.04 4.61
N GLY A 66 -5.12 4.55 3.89
CA GLY A 66 -4.14 5.48 4.44
C GLY A 66 -3.45 4.89 5.68
N SER A 67 -3.03 3.62 5.60
CA SER A 67 -2.49 2.87 6.74
C SER A 67 -3.44 2.82 7.95
N GLY A 68 -4.74 2.65 7.68
CA GLY A 68 -5.80 2.57 8.68
C GLY A 68 -6.26 3.90 9.24
N THR A 69 -5.74 5.03 8.74
CA THR A 69 -6.08 6.35 9.28
C THR A 69 -7.27 7.00 8.57
N SER A 70 -7.66 6.51 7.39
CA SER A 70 -8.75 7.08 6.60
C SER A 70 -10.10 7.00 7.32
N ARG A 71 -10.98 7.95 7.03
CA ARG A 71 -12.33 7.99 7.59
C ARG A 71 -13.12 6.71 7.29
N ASN A 72 -13.04 6.21 6.06
CA ASN A 72 -13.71 4.97 5.67
C ASN A 72 -13.16 3.77 6.45
N CYS A 73 -11.85 3.68 6.65
CA CYS A 73 -11.28 2.61 7.45
C CYS A 73 -11.78 2.66 8.91
N LYS A 74 -11.83 3.85 9.51
CA LYS A 74 -12.22 4.02 10.92
C LYS A 74 -13.71 3.81 11.16
N LEU A 75 -14.56 4.33 10.28
CA LEU A 75 -16.02 4.31 10.48
C LEU A 75 -16.69 3.08 9.87
N LEU A 76 -16.09 2.49 8.82
CA LEU A 76 -16.69 1.41 8.04
C LEU A 76 -15.89 0.10 8.09
N HIS A 77 -14.75 0.08 8.77
CA HIS A 77 -13.76 -1.01 8.71
C HIS A 77 -13.36 -1.37 7.27
N ASN A 78 -13.44 -0.42 6.34
CA ASN A 78 -13.22 -0.64 4.92
C ASN A 78 -11.79 -0.26 4.53
N HIS A 79 -10.94 -1.29 4.42
CA HIS A 79 -9.53 -1.12 4.11
C HIS A 79 -9.21 -1.00 2.61
N PHE A 80 -10.18 -1.24 1.73
CA PHE A 80 -9.96 -1.45 0.29
C PHE A 80 -10.78 -0.52 -0.60
N GLY A 81 -11.53 0.42 -0.03
CA GLY A 81 -12.37 1.32 -0.82
C GLY A 81 -13.56 0.63 -1.51
N MET A 82 -13.95 -0.55 -1.03
CA MET A 82 -15.02 -1.35 -1.64
C MET A 82 -16.37 -0.62 -1.53
N VAL A 83 -17.16 -0.64 -2.59
CA VAL A 83 -18.44 0.05 -2.69
C VAL A 83 -19.58 -0.87 -2.27
N GLY A 84 -20.58 -0.35 -1.57
CA GLY A 84 -21.73 -1.15 -1.13
C GLY A 84 -22.55 -0.51 -0.03
N LYS A 85 -23.41 -1.32 0.59
CA LYS A 85 -24.33 -0.88 1.65
C LYS A 85 -23.57 -0.45 2.91
N ASN A 86 -24.08 0.60 3.56
CA ASN A 86 -23.65 1.10 4.87
C ASN A 86 -24.83 1.79 5.57
N ASN A 87 -24.68 2.07 6.87
CA ASN A 87 -25.69 2.74 7.68
C ASN A 87 -25.30 4.14 8.18
N LEU A 88 -24.16 4.70 7.73
CA LEU A 88 -23.62 5.96 8.26
C LEU A 88 -24.52 7.18 8.05
N LEU A 89 -25.36 7.17 7.00
CA LEU A 89 -26.35 8.24 6.82
C LEU A 89 -27.36 8.27 7.97
N LYS A 90 -27.72 7.10 8.52
CA LYS A 90 -28.69 6.99 9.62
C LYS A 90 -28.05 7.18 10.99
N THR A 91 -26.82 6.69 11.18
CA THR A 91 -26.16 6.70 12.50
C THR A 91 -25.33 7.95 12.76
N GLN A 92 -24.81 8.59 11.71
CA GLN A 92 -23.89 9.73 11.83
C GLN A 92 -24.18 10.85 10.83
N HIS A 93 -25.29 10.79 10.08
CA HIS A 93 -25.63 11.75 9.02
C HIS A 93 -24.57 11.94 7.93
N ILE A 94 -23.74 10.91 7.68
CA ILE A 94 -22.68 10.94 6.67
C ILE A 94 -23.12 10.16 5.43
N LYS A 95 -23.21 10.84 4.28
CA LYS A 95 -23.47 10.21 2.98
C LYS A 95 -22.18 9.66 2.38
N THR A 96 -22.16 8.36 2.07
CA THR A 96 -21.02 7.68 1.45
C THR A 96 -21.45 6.45 0.66
N ARG A 97 -20.74 6.14 -0.42
CA ARG A 97 -20.95 4.94 -1.26
C ARG A 97 -20.18 3.71 -0.77
N TYR A 98 -19.26 3.89 0.17
CA TYR A 98 -18.36 2.83 0.62
C TYR A 98 -19.10 1.83 1.51
N LYS A 99 -18.77 0.56 1.31
CA LYS A 99 -19.33 -0.57 2.05
C LYS A 99 -18.90 -0.52 3.51
N GLN A 100 -19.81 -0.87 4.42
CA GLN A 100 -19.53 -1.10 5.84
C GLN A 100 -19.26 -2.57 6.10
N TYR A 101 -18.25 -2.83 6.93
CA TYR A 101 -17.89 -4.17 7.39
C TYR A 101 -18.00 -4.27 8.92
N PRO A 102 -18.32 -5.46 9.45
CA PRO A 102 -18.33 -5.69 10.89
C PRO A 102 -16.95 -5.47 11.51
N ASP A 103 -15.89 -5.85 10.81
CA ASP A 103 -14.50 -5.68 11.24
C ASP A 103 -13.55 -5.60 10.04
N SER A 104 -12.26 -5.37 10.33
CA SER A 104 -11.20 -5.35 9.32
C SER A 104 -11.08 -6.68 8.57
N LEU A 105 -11.20 -7.82 9.26
CA LEU A 105 -11.09 -9.16 8.67
C LEU A 105 -12.07 -9.34 7.51
N ALA A 106 -13.34 -8.97 7.71
CA ALA A 106 -14.38 -9.07 6.71
C ALA A 106 -14.05 -8.26 5.45
N SER A 107 -13.42 -7.08 5.58
CA SER A 107 -12.99 -6.28 4.43
C SER A 107 -11.83 -6.94 3.66
N TYR A 108 -10.87 -7.55 4.36
CA TYR A 108 -9.76 -8.28 3.75
C TYR A 108 -10.22 -9.54 3.01
N VAL A 109 -11.14 -10.29 3.61
CA VAL A 109 -11.77 -11.46 2.99
C VAL A 109 -12.54 -11.05 1.74
N ASP A 110 -13.30 -9.95 1.79
CA ASP A 110 -14.09 -9.50 0.63
C ASP A 110 -13.21 -9.03 -0.53
N PHE A 111 -12.08 -8.36 -0.25
CA PHE A 111 -11.08 -8.03 -1.26
C PHE A 111 -10.51 -9.29 -1.92
N CYS A 112 -10.08 -10.28 -1.13
CA CYS A 112 -9.52 -11.52 -1.68
C CYS A 112 -10.57 -12.29 -2.51
N ARG A 113 -11.82 -12.34 -2.03
CA ARG A 113 -12.95 -12.93 -2.77
C ARG A 113 -13.28 -12.14 -4.05
N LEU A 114 -13.13 -10.81 -4.06
CA LEU A 114 -13.27 -10.03 -5.29
C LEU A 114 -12.23 -10.47 -6.31
N MET A 115 -10.96 -10.64 -5.89
CA MET A 115 -9.90 -11.09 -6.78
C MET A 115 -10.24 -12.44 -7.42
N THR A 116 -10.77 -13.40 -6.66
CA THR A 116 -11.12 -14.73 -7.21
C THR A 116 -12.21 -14.69 -8.29
N LYS A 117 -12.99 -13.61 -8.35
CA LYS A 117 -14.05 -13.42 -9.37
C LYS A 117 -13.52 -12.77 -10.66
N LYS A 118 -12.29 -12.25 -10.67
CA LYS A 118 -11.73 -11.55 -11.84
C LYS A 118 -11.22 -12.56 -12.87
N LYS A 119 -11.38 -12.24 -14.15
CA LYS A 119 -10.96 -13.12 -15.27
C LYS A 119 -9.47 -13.47 -15.23
N PHE A 120 -8.62 -12.53 -14.79
CA PHE A 120 -7.18 -12.74 -14.69
C PHE A 120 -6.77 -13.74 -13.60
N TYR A 121 -7.62 -13.95 -12.59
CA TYR A 121 -7.26 -14.71 -11.40
C TYR A 121 -6.85 -16.14 -11.71
N LYS A 122 -7.52 -16.78 -12.67
CA LYS A 122 -7.18 -18.15 -13.12
C LYS A 122 -5.74 -18.29 -13.63
N HIS A 123 -5.14 -17.20 -14.11
CA HIS A 123 -3.76 -17.18 -14.62
C HIS A 123 -2.75 -16.70 -13.58
N LEU A 124 -3.20 -15.96 -12.56
CA LEU A 124 -2.32 -15.33 -11.57
C LEU A 124 -2.37 -15.98 -10.19
N LYS A 125 -3.36 -16.83 -9.90
CA LYS A 125 -3.46 -17.54 -8.62
C LYS A 125 -2.11 -18.19 -8.29
N ASP A 126 -1.64 -17.95 -7.07
CA ASP A 126 -0.37 -18.44 -6.51
C ASP A 126 0.91 -17.82 -7.13
N ASN A 127 0.82 -17.08 -8.24
CA ASN A 127 1.91 -16.31 -8.79
C ASN A 127 2.31 -15.20 -7.81
N LYS A 128 3.58 -15.17 -7.39
CA LYS A 128 4.11 -14.21 -6.41
C LYS A 128 4.61 -12.90 -7.04
N ASP A 129 4.61 -12.80 -8.36
CA ASP A 129 4.95 -11.56 -9.06
C ASP A 129 3.84 -10.52 -8.88
N TYR A 130 4.03 -9.65 -7.90
CA TYR A 130 3.08 -8.58 -7.60
C TYR A 130 2.95 -7.56 -8.73
N THR A 131 3.90 -7.47 -9.67
CA THR A 131 3.78 -6.51 -10.78
C THR A 131 2.68 -6.93 -11.74
N LEU A 132 2.62 -8.23 -12.09
CA LEU A 132 1.54 -8.81 -12.91
C LEU A 132 0.16 -8.67 -12.24
N TRP A 133 0.09 -8.85 -10.92
CA TRP A 133 -1.14 -8.63 -10.17
C TRP A 133 -1.59 -7.17 -10.19
N VAL A 134 -0.68 -6.21 -9.97
CA VAL A 134 -1.03 -4.78 -10.00
C VAL A 134 -1.53 -4.37 -11.38
N GLU A 135 -0.85 -4.80 -12.44
CA GLU A 135 -1.25 -4.53 -13.81
C GLU A 135 -2.64 -5.10 -14.12
N ALA A 136 -2.88 -6.36 -13.76
CA ALA A 136 -4.16 -7.01 -13.98
C ALA A 136 -5.32 -6.40 -13.18
N ILE A 137 -5.07 -5.98 -11.93
CA ILE A 137 -6.07 -5.28 -11.11
C ILE A 137 -6.40 -3.92 -11.72
N SER A 138 -5.37 -3.16 -12.10
CA SER A 138 -5.50 -1.84 -12.73
C SER A 138 -6.32 -1.92 -14.03
N ALA A 139 -6.02 -2.88 -14.90
CA ALA A 139 -6.77 -3.14 -16.13
C ALA A 139 -8.21 -3.65 -15.91
N SER A 140 -8.55 -4.09 -14.70
CA SER A 140 -9.88 -4.65 -14.38
C SER A 140 -10.94 -3.61 -13.96
N GLY A 141 -10.61 -2.32 -14.03
CA GLY A 141 -11.48 -1.23 -13.61
C GLY A 141 -11.64 -1.11 -12.09
N TYR A 142 -10.60 -1.49 -11.32
CA TYR A 142 -10.62 -1.39 -9.86
C TYR A 142 -10.58 0.07 -9.36
N SER A 143 -9.84 0.94 -10.06
CA SER A 143 -9.67 2.35 -9.74
C SER A 143 -10.13 3.23 -10.91
N GLU A 144 -10.61 4.43 -10.60
CA GLU A 144 -11.00 5.45 -11.60
C GLU A 144 -9.79 6.02 -12.35
N ILE A 145 -8.60 6.00 -11.73
CA ILE A 145 -7.34 6.46 -12.33
C ILE A 145 -6.33 5.29 -12.29
N PRO A 146 -6.40 4.35 -13.26
CA PRO A 146 -5.69 3.07 -13.18
C PRO A 146 -4.16 3.19 -13.13
N VAL A 147 -3.59 4.11 -13.91
CA VAL A 147 -2.13 4.34 -14.01
C VAL A 147 -1.58 4.90 -12.69
N TYR A 148 -2.22 5.93 -12.16
CA TYR A 148 -1.81 6.51 -10.87
C TYR A 148 -1.91 5.48 -9.74
N TRP A 149 -3.01 4.71 -9.73
CA TRP A 149 -3.22 3.68 -8.72
C TRP A 149 -2.13 2.60 -8.77
N SER A 150 -1.78 2.09 -9.96
CA SER A 150 -0.76 1.04 -10.10
C SER A 150 0.61 1.51 -9.63
N GLU A 151 1.02 2.72 -10.03
CA GLU A 151 2.26 3.34 -9.58
C GLU A 151 2.32 3.44 -8.05
N LYS A 152 1.24 3.91 -7.42
CA LYS A 152 1.17 4.06 -5.95
C LYS A 152 1.17 2.75 -5.20
N VAL A 153 0.52 1.71 -5.71
CA VAL A 153 0.58 0.37 -5.10
C VAL A 153 2.00 -0.18 -5.19
N LEU A 154 2.64 -0.09 -6.36
CA LEU A 154 4.03 -0.55 -6.55
C LEU A 154 5.00 0.21 -5.65
N GLU A 155 4.87 1.54 -5.56
CA GLU A 155 5.64 2.39 -4.65
C GLU A 155 5.46 1.94 -3.19
N THR A 156 4.22 1.70 -2.77
CA THR A 156 3.87 1.25 -1.42
C THR A 156 4.50 -0.11 -1.09
N ILE A 157 4.42 -1.07 -2.02
CA ILE A 157 5.01 -2.41 -1.88
C ILE A 157 6.53 -2.32 -1.71
N ARG A 158 7.21 -1.52 -2.55
CA ARG A 158 8.67 -1.35 -2.50
C ARG A 158 9.10 -0.66 -1.20
N LYS A 159 8.48 0.47 -0.84
CA LYS A 159 8.82 1.24 0.37
C LYS A 159 8.68 0.42 1.65
N ASN A 160 7.64 -0.41 1.73
CA ASN A 160 7.37 -1.24 2.90
C ASN A 160 8.01 -2.63 2.83
N LYS A 161 8.81 -2.92 1.79
CA LYS A 161 9.49 -4.21 1.59
C LYS A 161 8.53 -5.40 1.74
N LEU A 162 7.33 -5.29 1.14
CA LEU A 162 6.26 -6.27 1.32
C LEU A 162 6.44 -7.53 0.46
N ALA A 163 7.26 -7.45 -0.58
CA ALA A 163 7.62 -8.61 -1.39
C ALA A 163 8.45 -9.58 -0.55
N VAL A 164 8.18 -10.88 -0.69
CA VAL A 164 9.06 -11.91 -0.16
C VAL A 164 10.41 -11.78 -0.88
N PRO A 165 11.56 -11.78 -0.19
CA PRO A 165 12.86 -11.77 -0.84
C PRO A 165 12.91 -12.90 -1.86
N ARG A 166 13.34 -12.61 -3.11
CA ARG A 166 13.62 -13.68 -4.07
C ARG A 166 14.68 -14.56 -3.44
N LYS A 167 14.53 -15.88 -3.50
CA LYS A 167 15.56 -16.85 -3.08
C LYS A 167 16.93 -16.69 -3.81
N MET A 168 17.12 -15.66 -4.64
CA MET A 168 18.37 -15.41 -5.35
C MET A 168 19.43 -14.67 -4.52
N ASP A 169 19.10 -14.12 -3.35
CA ASP A 169 20.04 -13.22 -2.64
C ASP A 169 20.72 -13.88 -1.42
N ALA A 170 20.32 -15.09 -1.04
CA ALA A 170 20.92 -15.84 0.07
C ALA A 170 22.38 -16.27 -0.21
N LYS A 171 22.81 -16.29 -1.48
CA LYS A 171 24.19 -16.64 -1.86
C LYS A 171 25.14 -15.43 -1.76
N ALA A 172 24.63 -14.20 -1.89
CA ALA A 172 25.43 -12.97 -1.84
C ALA A 172 25.80 -12.51 -0.41
N LEU A 173 25.12 -13.04 0.61
CA LEU A 173 25.42 -12.75 2.03
C LEU A 173 26.41 -13.75 2.65
N SER A 174 26.79 -14.82 1.95
CA SER A 174 27.78 -15.80 2.43
C SER A 174 29.22 -15.54 1.97
N SER A 175 29.45 -14.61 1.04
CA SER A 175 30.77 -14.39 0.41
C SER A 175 31.62 -13.29 1.06
N ASN A 176 31.17 -12.65 2.14
CA ASN A 176 31.94 -11.62 2.87
C ASN A 176 32.37 -12.14 4.26
N GLY A 177 33.00 -13.31 4.32
CA GLY A 177 33.79 -13.71 5.49
C GLY A 177 35.06 -12.85 5.59
N PRO A 178 35.53 -12.52 6.81
CA PRO A 178 36.66 -11.62 6.98
C PRO A 178 37.95 -12.24 6.41
N ARG A 179 38.65 -11.49 5.55
CA ARG A 179 40.06 -11.78 5.24
C ARG A 179 40.87 -11.41 6.48
N VAL A 180 41.34 -12.43 7.18
CA VAL A 180 42.38 -12.32 8.19
C VAL A 180 43.70 -12.07 7.45
N TYR A 181 44.37 -10.96 7.78
CA TYR A 181 45.79 -10.75 7.49
C TYR A 181 46.60 -11.21 8.69
#